data_AF-A0A365NP83-F1
#
_entry.id   AF-A0A365NP83-F1
#
_cell.length_a   1.000
_cell.length_b   1.000
_cell.length_c   1.000
_cell.angle_alpha   90.00
_cell.angle_beta   90.00
_cell.angle_gamma   90.00
#
_symmetry.space_group_name_H-M   'P 1'
#
loop_
_entity.id
_entity.type
_entity.pdbx_description
1 polymer ?
#
loop_
_entity_poly.entity_id
_entity_poly.type
_entity_poly.pdbx_seq_one_letter_code
_entity_poly.pdbx_strand_id
1 'polypeptide(L)'
;MATEDTYRSLASKFPDMRYQVGRACAAAGYDALYRELNLLPEVSIAEEARESETDGGKLIYDEIMSFKYRYAIVDDCKRTIKLMDYECPAYLNGNTEVRWRLTARQGITRRFNDDFLPCIEEDIHLGLEDQQVDERHGTLTDDEAKLLYSPLPGDLPTVKKTLLTQMAAHDGNIERYAQLANSGRTLTQLDQDCVIRGVLHHTMYARWWADQIKNDTIYARSSPYMWDIQRAIMARRIMLNDASTFEDGWPPGVPMPYIIWWPLQPQSDMLSLLAMKVPEMKRQCAGAAIICDYENVYKGLDPEPSWHLWKVASEFAANSFYREDQERRGREKDIDVEDDAFMESYYSELMQTREITVLEEGGEKITDSVEKHKLRTNMYGSVEVLSTSAGQLRIWEGIGKVSPVS
;
A
#
# COMPACT_ATOMS: atom_id res chain seq x y z
N MET A 1 -7.80 -9.87 30.86
CA MET A 1 -8.81 -8.81 31.10
C MET A 1 -8.93 -8.59 32.60
N ALA A 2 -9.12 -7.34 33.04
CA ALA A 2 -9.44 -7.03 34.45
C ALA A 2 -10.91 -7.38 34.76
N THR A 3 -11.28 -7.39 36.05
CA THR A 3 -12.66 -7.67 36.49
C THR A 3 -13.58 -6.47 36.27
N GLU A 4 -14.90 -6.71 36.18
CA GLU A 4 -15.91 -5.64 36.09
C GLU A 4 -15.77 -4.61 37.23
N ASP A 5 -15.56 -5.05 38.47
CA ASP A 5 -15.39 -4.13 39.61
C ASP A 5 -14.16 -3.22 39.48
N THR A 6 -13.10 -3.74 38.86
CA THR A 6 -11.89 -2.95 38.57
C THR A 6 -12.23 -1.87 37.55
N TYR A 7 -12.92 -2.22 36.47
CA TYR A 7 -13.35 -1.28 35.44
C TYR A 7 -14.38 -0.27 35.95
N ARG A 8 -15.33 -0.68 36.77
CA ARG A 8 -16.31 0.20 37.45
C ARG A 8 -15.61 1.21 38.35
N SER A 9 -14.62 0.75 39.13
CA SER A 9 -13.79 1.63 39.95
C SER A 9 -12.97 2.62 39.12
N LEU A 10 -12.43 2.18 37.97
CA LEU A 10 -11.66 3.02 37.06
C LEU A 10 -12.53 4.11 36.43
N ALA A 11 -13.67 3.73 35.85
CA ALA A 11 -14.63 4.66 35.25
C ALA A 11 -15.18 5.68 36.26
N SER A 12 -15.39 5.27 37.52
CA SER A 12 -15.84 6.17 38.58
C SER A 12 -14.76 7.15 39.04
N LYS A 13 -13.50 6.72 39.14
CA LYS A 13 -12.38 7.58 39.56
C LYS A 13 -11.87 8.49 38.46
N PHE A 14 -11.94 8.02 37.21
CA PHE A 14 -11.45 8.72 36.02
C PHE A 14 -12.54 8.74 34.95
N PRO A 15 -13.50 9.69 35.03
CA PRO A 15 -14.62 9.77 34.09
C PRO A 15 -14.23 9.96 32.62
N ASP A 16 -13.02 10.51 32.38
CA ASP A 16 -12.45 10.68 31.04
C ASP A 16 -11.99 9.35 30.42
N MET A 17 -11.84 8.30 31.23
CA MET A 17 -11.45 6.96 30.78
C MET A 17 -12.64 6.05 30.43
N ARG A 18 -13.88 6.58 30.48
CA ARG A 18 -15.09 5.75 30.31
C ARG A 18 -15.17 5.09 28.93
N TYR A 19 -14.65 5.73 27.87
CA TYR A 19 -14.64 5.13 26.54
C TYR A 19 -13.63 3.97 26.42
N GLN A 20 -12.46 4.08 27.05
CA GLN A 20 -11.51 2.97 27.15
C GLN A 20 -12.10 1.81 27.95
N VAL A 21 -12.78 2.12 29.06
CA VAL A 21 -13.50 1.11 29.84
C VAL A 21 -14.61 0.47 29.02
N GLY A 22 -15.36 1.25 28.23
CA GLY A 22 -16.38 0.75 27.32
C GLY A 22 -15.84 -0.20 26.26
N ARG A 23 -14.70 0.12 25.66
CA ARG A 23 -14.01 -0.79 24.74
C ARG A 23 -13.49 -2.04 25.42
N ALA A 24 -12.97 -1.93 26.65
CA ALA A 24 -12.60 -3.11 27.42
C ALA A 24 -13.80 -4.00 27.76
N CYS A 25 -14.98 -3.42 28.00
CA CYS A 25 -16.23 -4.16 28.16
C CYS A 25 -16.62 -4.88 26.87
N ALA A 26 -16.51 -4.22 25.72
CA ALA A 26 -16.73 -4.84 24.41
C ALA A 26 -15.81 -6.04 24.17
N ALA A 27 -14.51 -5.91 24.45
CA ALA A 27 -13.53 -6.99 24.29
C ALA A 27 -13.71 -8.17 25.28
N ALA A 28 -14.29 -7.92 26.47
CA ALA A 28 -14.52 -8.92 27.51
C ALA A 28 -15.94 -9.51 27.53
N GLY A 29 -16.89 -8.87 26.84
CA GLY A 29 -18.31 -9.22 26.90
C GLY A 29 -19.03 -8.75 28.16
N TYR A 30 -18.59 -7.65 28.79
CA TYR A 30 -19.23 -7.10 29.99
C TYR A 30 -20.38 -6.15 29.61
N ASP A 31 -21.46 -6.68 29.04
CA ASP A 31 -22.59 -5.89 28.53
C ASP A 31 -23.34 -5.12 29.63
N ALA A 32 -23.50 -5.71 30.82
CA ALA A 32 -24.12 -5.05 31.96
C ALA A 32 -23.34 -3.79 32.37
N LEU A 33 -22.02 -3.92 32.55
CA LEU A 33 -21.15 -2.80 32.88
C LEU A 33 -21.11 -1.76 31.75
N TYR A 34 -21.07 -2.19 30.48
CA TYR A 34 -21.12 -1.27 29.34
C TYR A 34 -22.33 -0.32 29.41
N ARG A 35 -23.52 -0.84 29.71
CA ARG A 35 -24.74 -0.04 29.86
C ARG A 35 -24.65 0.94 31.05
N GLU A 36 -23.98 0.57 32.13
CA GLU A 36 -23.75 1.48 33.28
C GLU A 36 -22.92 2.72 32.90
N LEU A 37 -22.05 2.62 31.88
CA LEU A 37 -21.17 3.72 31.47
C LEU A 37 -21.92 4.85 30.74
N ASN A 38 -23.11 4.56 30.20
CA ASN A 38 -23.96 5.49 29.46
C ASN A 38 -23.18 6.27 28.37
N LEU A 39 -22.48 5.52 27.51
CA LEU A 39 -21.68 6.07 26.43
C LEU A 39 -22.54 6.39 25.21
N LEU A 40 -22.10 7.34 24.39
CA LEU A 40 -22.64 7.49 23.04
C LEU A 40 -22.31 6.25 22.18
N PRO A 41 -23.14 5.89 21.20
CA PRO A 41 -22.93 4.73 20.32
C PRO A 41 -21.67 4.93 19.46
N GLU A 42 -20.58 4.33 19.90
CA GLU A 42 -19.23 4.59 19.40
C GLU A 42 -18.76 3.47 18.48
N VAL A 43 -18.25 3.84 17.29
CA VAL A 43 -17.97 2.86 16.22
C VAL A 43 -16.80 1.92 16.51
N SER A 44 -15.75 2.38 17.19
CA SER A 44 -14.62 1.52 17.57
C SER A 44 -15.01 0.49 18.63
N ILE A 45 -15.89 0.86 19.57
CA ILE A 45 -16.46 -0.08 20.54
C ILE A 45 -17.31 -1.13 19.82
N ALA A 46 -18.09 -0.75 18.80
CA ALA A 46 -18.83 -1.71 18.00
C ALA A 46 -17.91 -2.67 17.25
N GLU A 47 -16.83 -2.17 16.63
CA GLU A 47 -15.84 -3.04 15.97
C GLU A 47 -15.19 -4.00 16.96
N GLU A 48 -14.73 -3.54 18.12
CA GLU A 48 -14.18 -4.40 19.17
C GLU A 48 -15.20 -5.47 19.62
N ALA A 49 -16.44 -5.06 19.84
CA ALA A 49 -17.51 -5.93 20.31
C ALA A 49 -17.82 -7.06 19.30
N ARG A 50 -17.88 -6.72 18.01
CA ARG A 50 -18.05 -7.69 16.91
C ARG A 50 -16.91 -8.72 16.90
N GLU A 51 -15.67 -8.27 17.07
CA GLU A 51 -14.47 -9.10 16.97
C GLU A 51 -14.17 -9.87 18.27
N SER A 52 -14.90 -9.61 19.36
CA SER A 52 -14.69 -10.22 20.69
C SER A 52 -15.08 -11.69 20.78
N GLU A 53 -15.98 -12.16 19.90
CA GLU A 53 -16.57 -13.52 19.93
C GLU A 53 -17.26 -13.89 21.27
N THR A 54 -17.69 -12.89 22.06
CA THR A 54 -18.42 -13.10 23.32
C THR A 54 -19.92 -12.83 23.16
N ASP A 55 -20.77 -13.53 23.92
CA ASP A 55 -22.22 -13.27 23.92
C ASP A 55 -22.53 -11.82 24.33
N GLY A 56 -21.83 -11.30 25.35
CA GLY A 56 -21.99 -9.91 25.78
C GLY A 56 -21.48 -8.90 24.75
N GLY A 57 -20.39 -9.20 24.04
CA GLY A 57 -19.91 -8.38 22.94
C GLY A 57 -20.94 -8.31 21.81
N LYS A 58 -21.59 -9.41 21.47
CA LYS A 58 -22.69 -9.39 20.50
C LYS A 58 -23.84 -8.48 20.94
N LEU A 59 -24.21 -8.50 22.22
CA LEU A 59 -25.25 -7.60 22.75
C LEU A 59 -24.83 -6.13 22.65
N ILE A 60 -23.57 -5.80 22.95
CA ILE A 60 -23.03 -4.43 22.83
C ILE A 60 -23.02 -3.99 21.36
N TYR A 61 -22.58 -4.85 20.44
CA TYR A 61 -22.60 -4.58 19.01
C TYR A 61 -24.02 -4.30 18.52
N ASP A 62 -24.97 -5.19 18.79
CA ASP A 62 -26.36 -5.05 18.37
C ASP A 62 -27.00 -3.78 18.95
N GLU A 63 -26.69 -3.45 20.21
CA GLU A 63 -27.13 -2.22 20.87
C GLU A 63 -26.62 -0.98 20.12
N ILE A 64 -25.30 -0.87 19.88
CA ILE A 64 -24.70 0.28 19.16
C ILE A 64 -25.22 0.38 17.73
N MET A 65 -25.33 -0.75 17.02
CA MET A 65 -25.76 -0.81 15.63
C MET A 65 -27.27 -0.54 15.44
N SER A 66 -28.06 -0.63 16.51
CA SER A 66 -29.48 -0.26 16.49
C SER A 66 -29.70 1.26 16.40
N PHE A 67 -28.69 2.07 16.73
CA PHE A 67 -28.77 3.52 16.64
C PHE A 67 -28.61 4.01 15.20
N LYS A 68 -29.49 4.93 14.79
CA LYS A 68 -29.41 5.59 13.48
C LYS A 68 -28.13 6.42 13.30
N TYR A 69 -27.66 7.03 14.38
CA TYR A 69 -26.48 7.89 14.40
C TYR A 69 -25.46 7.30 15.37
N ARG A 70 -24.25 7.06 14.88
CA ARG A 70 -23.09 6.59 15.64
C ARG A 70 -21.96 7.61 15.50
N TYR A 71 -20.98 7.52 16.39
CA TYR A 71 -19.98 8.56 16.59
C TYR A 71 -18.55 7.99 16.51
N ALA A 72 -17.63 8.75 15.90
CA ALA A 72 -16.20 8.46 15.94
C ALA A 72 -15.53 9.29 17.04
N ILE A 73 -15.45 8.71 18.24
CA ILE A 73 -14.96 9.40 19.45
C ILE A 73 -13.55 8.93 19.77
N VAL A 74 -13.26 7.65 19.56
CA VAL A 74 -11.94 7.06 19.80
C VAL A 74 -11.17 7.01 18.47
N ASP A 75 -9.93 7.50 18.47
CA ASP A 75 -9.03 7.45 17.32
C ASP A 75 -7.73 6.75 17.74
N ASP A 76 -7.57 5.49 17.35
CA ASP A 76 -6.43 4.63 17.70
C ASP A 76 -5.12 5.10 17.08
N CYS A 77 -5.17 5.65 15.86
CA CYS A 77 -3.99 6.15 15.15
C CYS A 77 -3.43 7.40 15.82
N LYS A 78 -4.30 8.25 16.37
CA LYS A 78 -3.89 9.42 17.15
C LYS A 78 -3.76 9.14 18.64
N ARG A 79 -4.26 7.99 19.13
CA ARG A 79 -4.41 7.67 20.56
C ARG A 79 -5.19 8.77 21.30
N THR A 80 -6.27 9.26 20.70
CA THR A 80 -7.07 10.35 21.26
C THR A 80 -8.53 9.98 21.47
N ILE A 81 -9.15 10.66 22.43
CA ILE A 81 -10.60 10.61 22.66
C ILE A 81 -11.15 12.02 22.49
N LYS A 82 -12.08 12.17 21.55
CA LYS A 82 -12.72 13.45 21.24
C LYS A 82 -14.07 13.55 21.92
N LEU A 83 -14.13 14.30 23.02
CA LEU A 83 -15.38 14.54 23.75
C LEU A 83 -16.20 15.70 23.17
N MET A 84 -15.62 16.46 22.23
CA MET A 84 -16.24 17.57 21.51
C MET A 84 -15.88 17.47 20.02
N ASP A 85 -16.71 18.02 19.14
CA ASP A 85 -16.50 18.07 17.68
C ASP A 85 -16.16 16.70 17.05
N TYR A 86 -16.76 15.63 17.59
CA TYR A 86 -16.65 14.28 17.04
C TYR A 86 -17.49 14.12 15.76
N GLU A 87 -17.10 13.16 14.91
CA GLU A 87 -17.77 12.91 13.63
C GLU A 87 -19.10 12.19 13.83
N CYS A 88 -20.15 12.64 13.12
CA CYS A 88 -21.47 12.03 13.09
C CYS A 88 -22.21 12.40 11.78
N PRO A 89 -22.82 11.43 11.06
CA PRO A 89 -22.81 10.00 11.34
C PRO A 89 -21.43 9.38 11.04
N ALA A 90 -20.98 8.50 11.93
CA ALA A 90 -19.84 7.64 11.71
C ALA A 90 -20.30 6.21 11.34
N TYR A 91 -19.42 5.50 10.64
CA TYR A 91 -19.64 4.13 10.16
C TYR A 91 -18.46 3.23 10.55
N LEU A 92 -18.71 1.92 10.59
CA LEU A 92 -17.64 0.94 10.77
C LEU A 92 -16.70 0.98 9.55
N ASN A 93 -15.39 1.06 9.76
CA ASN A 93 -14.40 1.16 8.68
C ASN A 93 -13.19 0.24 8.87
N GLY A 94 -13.18 -0.61 9.90
CA GLY A 94 -12.10 -1.57 10.19
C GLY A 94 -10.80 -0.94 10.68
N ASN A 95 -10.85 0.29 11.19
CA ASN A 95 -9.68 1.03 11.67
C ASN A 95 -9.26 0.67 13.09
N THR A 96 -10.17 0.07 13.85
CA THR A 96 -9.96 -0.23 15.26
C THR A 96 -8.88 -1.30 15.45
N GLU A 97 -7.98 -1.08 16.41
CA GLU A 97 -7.02 -2.07 16.90
C GLU A 97 -7.69 -3.06 17.85
N VAL A 98 -8.54 -3.90 17.28
CA VAL A 98 -9.28 -4.90 18.06
C VAL A 98 -8.35 -5.91 18.72
N ARG A 99 -8.79 -6.53 19.81
CA ARG A 99 -7.99 -7.40 20.68
C ARG A 99 -7.10 -8.41 19.95
N TRP A 100 -7.59 -9.06 18.89
CA TRP A 100 -6.80 -10.06 18.18
C TRP A 100 -5.60 -9.45 17.44
N ARG A 101 -5.68 -8.19 17.01
CA ARG A 101 -4.55 -7.47 16.37
C ARG A 101 -3.41 -7.22 17.35
N LEU A 102 -3.76 -6.97 18.62
CA LEU A 102 -2.81 -6.76 19.72
C LEU A 102 -2.10 -8.06 20.16
N THR A 103 -2.52 -9.22 19.65
CA THR A 103 -1.91 -10.51 19.99
C THR A 103 -0.61 -10.74 19.21
N ALA A 104 -0.44 -10.08 18.06
CA ALA A 104 0.83 -10.13 17.35
C ALA A 104 1.93 -9.46 18.17
N ARG A 105 3.11 -10.11 18.26
CA ARG A 105 4.28 -9.58 18.97
C ARG A 105 5.54 -9.71 18.14
N GLN A 106 6.39 -8.70 18.23
CA GLN A 106 7.75 -8.69 17.70
C GLN A 106 8.72 -9.03 18.83
N GLY A 107 9.51 -10.08 18.65
CA GLY A 107 10.52 -10.51 19.60
C GLY A 107 11.59 -9.44 19.79
N ILE A 108 11.95 -9.13 21.05
CA ILE A 108 12.92 -8.09 21.43
C ILE A 108 14.32 -8.28 20.81
N THR A 109 14.62 -9.46 20.27
CA THR A 109 15.89 -9.78 19.60
C THR A 109 15.93 -9.38 18.13
N ARG A 110 14.81 -8.91 17.54
CA ARG A 110 14.79 -8.38 16.17
C ARG A 110 15.71 -7.16 16.05
N ARG A 111 16.54 -7.14 15.00
CA ARG A 111 17.49 -6.05 14.71
C ARG A 111 16.81 -4.77 14.23
N PHE A 112 15.62 -4.89 13.65
CA PHE A 112 14.81 -3.79 13.14
C PHE A 112 13.38 -4.06 13.60
N ASN A 113 12.80 -3.11 14.32
CA ASN A 113 11.39 -3.13 14.68
C ASN A 113 10.67 -2.22 13.71
N ASP A 114 9.71 -2.76 12.98
CA ASP A 114 8.84 -1.97 12.14
C ASP A 114 7.89 -1.18 13.05
N ASP A 115 7.83 0.14 12.86
CA ASP A 115 6.91 1.02 13.58
C ASP A 115 5.51 0.95 12.96
N PHE A 116 4.75 -0.07 13.35
CA PHE A 116 3.36 -0.24 12.94
C PHE A 116 2.43 0.56 13.86
N LEU A 117 2.30 1.87 13.61
CA LEU A 117 1.18 2.62 14.16
C LEU A 117 -0.12 2.21 13.44
N PRO A 118 -1.25 2.09 14.15
CA PRO A 118 -1.46 2.39 15.57
C PRO A 118 -0.94 1.34 16.56
N CYS A 119 -0.13 1.76 17.53
CA CYS A 119 0.23 0.95 18.70
C CYS A 119 -0.46 1.52 19.95
N ILE A 120 -1.71 1.10 20.21
CA ILE A 120 -2.51 1.63 21.32
C ILE A 120 -2.00 1.21 22.71
N GLU A 121 -1.20 0.14 22.78
CA GLU A 121 -0.56 -0.33 24.01
C GLU A 121 0.75 0.41 24.32
N GLU A 122 1.22 1.26 23.39
CA GLU A 122 2.43 2.08 23.51
C GLU A 122 3.71 1.28 23.78
N ASP A 123 3.74 0.01 23.38
CA ASP A 123 4.83 -0.93 23.59
C ASP A 123 5.50 -1.39 22.29
N ILE A 124 5.09 -0.82 21.15
CA ILE A 124 5.58 -1.13 19.78
C ILE A 124 5.29 -2.60 19.41
N HIS A 125 4.27 -3.22 20.03
CA HIS A 125 3.98 -4.65 19.91
C HIS A 125 5.16 -5.54 20.30
N LEU A 126 6.01 -5.09 21.24
CA LEU A 126 7.17 -5.88 21.67
C LEU A 126 6.74 -7.07 22.55
N GLY A 127 7.42 -8.21 22.34
CA GLY A 127 7.30 -9.42 23.14
C GLY A 127 8.67 -10.05 23.38
N LEU A 128 8.72 -11.05 24.27
CA LEU A 128 9.94 -11.84 24.48
C LEU A 128 10.30 -12.67 23.23
N GLU A 129 9.27 -13.14 22.53
CA GLU A 129 9.34 -13.95 21.32
C GLU A 129 8.36 -13.40 20.28
N ASP A 130 8.57 -13.76 19.02
CA ASP A 130 7.63 -13.45 17.96
C ASP A 130 6.32 -14.21 18.18
N GLN A 131 5.20 -13.51 18.13
CA GLN A 131 3.86 -14.09 18.17
C GLN A 131 3.10 -13.66 16.93
N GLN A 132 2.54 -14.63 16.22
CA GLN A 132 1.69 -14.39 15.06
C GLN A 132 0.23 -14.41 15.48
N VAL A 133 -0.60 -13.69 14.74
CA VAL A 133 -2.05 -13.79 14.88
C VAL A 133 -2.50 -15.17 14.37
N ASP A 134 -3.60 -15.70 14.93
CA ASP A 134 -4.25 -16.90 14.41
C ASP A 134 -4.51 -16.78 12.90
N GLU A 135 -4.24 -17.87 12.16
CA GLU A 135 -4.42 -17.97 10.70
C GLU A 135 -5.81 -17.51 10.24
N ARG A 136 -6.86 -17.72 11.04
CA ARG A 136 -8.23 -17.29 10.72
C ARG A 136 -8.38 -15.77 10.57
N HIS A 137 -7.54 -15.00 11.25
CA HIS A 137 -7.52 -13.54 11.17
C HIS A 137 -6.61 -13.03 10.04
N GLY A 138 -5.72 -13.89 9.52
CA GLY A 138 -4.88 -13.63 8.35
C GLY A 138 -5.53 -14.01 7.02
N THR A 139 -6.74 -14.56 7.03
CA THR A 139 -7.45 -15.00 5.82
C THR A 139 -8.86 -14.42 5.74
N LEU A 140 -9.28 -14.07 4.52
CA LEU A 140 -10.62 -13.58 4.21
C LEU A 140 -11.59 -14.76 4.04
N THR A 141 -12.78 -14.59 4.59
CA THR A 141 -13.95 -15.42 4.28
C THR A 141 -14.51 -15.07 2.90
N ASP A 142 -15.41 -15.92 2.39
CA ASP A 142 -16.08 -15.69 1.12
C ASP A 142 -16.80 -14.35 1.03
N ASP A 143 -17.47 -13.94 2.12
CA ASP A 143 -18.21 -12.68 2.18
C ASP A 143 -17.28 -11.46 2.31
N GLU A 144 -16.15 -11.60 2.98
CA GLU A 144 -15.11 -10.57 3.02
C GLU A 144 -14.44 -10.43 1.64
N ALA A 145 -14.14 -11.53 0.96
CA ALA A 145 -13.54 -11.52 -0.37
C ALA A 145 -14.46 -10.91 -1.44
N LYS A 146 -15.79 -11.04 -1.31
CA LYS A 146 -16.76 -10.35 -2.18
C LYS A 146 -16.58 -8.82 -2.18
N LEU A 147 -16.05 -8.26 -1.10
CA LEU A 147 -15.80 -6.82 -1.01
C LEU A 147 -14.74 -6.36 -2.00
N LEU A 148 -13.87 -7.23 -2.53
CA LEU A 148 -12.85 -6.88 -3.53
C LEU A 148 -13.45 -6.28 -4.80
N TYR A 149 -14.61 -6.78 -5.23
CA TYR A 149 -15.26 -6.38 -6.48
C TYR A 149 -16.64 -5.76 -6.30
N SER A 150 -17.25 -5.90 -5.12
CA SER A 150 -18.53 -5.26 -4.79
C SER A 150 -18.32 -3.81 -4.31
N PRO A 151 -19.31 -2.91 -4.47
CA PRO A 151 -19.28 -1.61 -3.82
C PRO A 151 -19.06 -1.75 -2.31
N LEU A 152 -18.19 -0.91 -1.74
CA LEU A 152 -17.95 -0.93 -0.31
C LEU A 152 -19.17 -0.36 0.45
N PRO A 153 -19.70 -1.08 1.44
CA PRO A 153 -20.75 -0.54 2.28
C PRO A 153 -20.21 0.60 3.16
N GLY A 154 -21.11 1.45 3.67
CA GLY A 154 -20.76 2.46 4.68
C GLY A 154 -20.22 1.79 5.94
N ASP A 155 -20.97 0.83 6.50
CA ASP A 155 -20.52 -0.03 7.59
C ASP A 155 -19.77 -1.25 7.04
N LEU A 156 -18.45 -1.22 7.12
CA LEU A 156 -17.61 -2.33 6.71
C LEU A 156 -17.86 -3.55 7.65
N PRO A 157 -18.21 -4.72 7.09
CA PRO A 157 -18.61 -5.87 7.90
C PRO A 157 -17.43 -6.61 8.54
N THR A 158 -16.21 -6.17 8.28
CA THR A 158 -14.98 -6.77 8.79
C THR A 158 -13.98 -5.70 9.20
N VAL A 159 -13.04 -6.07 10.07
CA VAL A 159 -11.82 -5.28 10.25
C VAL A 159 -10.70 -5.72 9.31
N LYS A 160 -10.71 -6.95 8.78
CA LYS A 160 -9.71 -7.49 7.83
C LYS A 160 -9.82 -6.78 6.48
N LYS A 161 -8.97 -5.77 6.28
CA LYS A 161 -9.08 -4.87 5.12
C LYS A 161 -7.75 -4.54 4.47
N THR A 162 -6.68 -5.20 4.90
CA THR A 162 -5.35 -4.94 4.39
C THR A 162 -5.29 -5.28 2.90
N LEU A 163 -5.78 -6.47 2.50
CA LEU A 163 -5.88 -6.82 1.08
C LEU A 163 -6.80 -5.87 0.32
N LEU A 164 -7.96 -5.52 0.89
CA LEU A 164 -8.92 -4.59 0.26
C LEU A 164 -8.25 -3.24 -0.06
N THR A 165 -7.45 -2.74 0.88
CA THR A 165 -6.74 -1.46 0.77
C THR A 165 -5.61 -1.55 -0.27
N GLN A 166 -4.81 -2.61 -0.21
CA GLN A 166 -3.70 -2.86 -1.12
C GLN A 166 -4.17 -3.05 -2.56
N MET A 167 -5.23 -3.82 -2.79
CA MET A 167 -5.82 -3.99 -4.13
C MET A 167 -6.40 -2.67 -4.67
N ALA A 168 -7.08 -1.88 -3.83
CA ALA A 168 -7.56 -0.57 -4.24
C ALA A 168 -6.41 0.39 -4.62
N ALA A 169 -5.30 0.35 -3.89
CA ALA A 169 -4.09 1.11 -4.22
C ALA A 169 -3.45 0.62 -5.53
N HIS A 170 -3.27 -0.70 -5.65
CA HIS A 170 -2.68 -1.35 -6.82
C HIS A 170 -3.43 -0.99 -8.11
N ASP A 171 -4.76 -1.03 -8.07
CA ASP A 171 -5.62 -0.74 -9.22
C ASP A 171 -5.91 0.76 -9.41
N GLY A 172 -5.34 1.62 -8.57
CA GLY A 172 -5.52 3.06 -8.62
C GLY A 172 -6.97 3.53 -8.41
N ASN A 173 -7.76 2.78 -7.65
CA ASN A 173 -9.15 3.10 -7.34
C ASN A 173 -9.22 4.13 -6.20
N ILE A 174 -9.43 5.41 -6.56
CA ILE A 174 -9.39 6.53 -5.62
C ILE A 174 -10.44 6.37 -4.53
N GLU A 175 -11.69 6.12 -4.89
CA GLU A 175 -12.82 6.10 -3.97
C GLU A 175 -12.66 4.98 -2.93
N ARG A 176 -12.32 3.77 -3.38
CA ARG A 176 -12.10 2.62 -2.50
C ARG A 176 -10.88 2.82 -1.61
N TYR A 177 -9.77 3.27 -2.19
CA TYR A 177 -8.54 3.50 -1.43
C TYR A 177 -8.74 4.59 -0.38
N ALA A 178 -9.36 5.70 -0.75
CA ALA A 178 -9.64 6.81 0.15
C ALA A 178 -10.53 6.37 1.32
N GLN A 179 -11.58 5.59 1.08
CA GLN A 179 -12.44 5.06 2.13
C GLN A 179 -11.67 4.13 3.09
N LEU A 180 -10.95 3.15 2.54
CA LEU A 180 -10.29 2.09 3.31
C LEU A 180 -9.05 2.59 4.07
N ALA A 181 -8.27 3.50 3.47
CA ALA A 181 -7.03 4.01 4.08
C ALA A 181 -7.22 5.24 4.98
N ASN A 182 -8.46 5.73 5.17
CA ASN A 182 -8.75 6.91 5.98
C ASN A 182 -8.61 6.65 7.49
N SER A 183 -7.38 6.54 7.97
CA SER A 183 -7.09 6.20 9.37
C SER A 183 -5.86 6.89 9.95
N GLY A 184 -4.89 7.31 9.12
CA GLY A 184 -3.61 7.81 9.62
C GLY A 184 -2.66 6.70 10.05
N ARG A 185 -3.03 5.43 9.81
CA ARG A 185 -2.15 4.27 9.93
C ARG A 185 -0.91 4.45 9.05
N THR A 186 0.26 4.10 9.56
CA THR A 186 1.50 4.14 8.77
C THR A 186 1.44 3.06 7.70
N LEU A 187 1.74 3.41 6.46
CA LEU A 187 1.79 2.46 5.35
C LEU A 187 2.97 1.51 5.53
N THR A 188 2.71 0.21 5.47
CA THR A 188 3.77 -0.79 5.36
C THR A 188 4.53 -0.63 4.04
N GLN A 189 5.70 -1.26 3.92
CA GLN A 189 6.41 -1.29 2.63
C GLN A 189 5.51 -1.86 1.52
N LEU A 190 4.73 -2.90 1.83
CA LEU A 190 3.85 -3.53 0.86
C LEU A 190 2.71 -2.60 0.40
N ASP A 191 2.12 -1.85 1.33
CA ASP A 191 1.11 -0.84 1.00
C ASP A 191 1.68 0.24 0.07
N GLN A 192 2.92 0.67 0.33
CA GLN A 192 3.62 1.64 -0.50
C GLN A 192 3.93 1.10 -1.89
N ASP A 193 4.38 -0.15 -2.00
CA ASP A 193 4.64 -0.79 -3.28
C ASP A 193 3.36 -0.83 -4.14
N CYS A 194 2.20 -1.14 -3.52
CA CYS A 194 0.89 -1.09 -4.19
C CYS A 194 0.51 0.34 -4.62
N VAL A 195 0.73 1.35 -3.78
CA VAL A 195 0.48 2.77 -4.11
C VAL A 195 1.37 3.22 -5.28
N ILE A 196 2.67 2.91 -5.24
CA ILE A 196 3.63 3.26 -6.30
C ILE A 196 3.21 2.63 -7.62
N ARG A 197 2.84 1.34 -7.61
CA ARG A 197 2.28 0.68 -8.79
C ARG A 197 1.04 1.45 -9.27
N GLY A 198 0.07 1.70 -8.39
CA GLY A 198 -1.16 2.43 -8.75
C GLY A 198 -0.88 3.77 -9.43
N VAL A 199 0.05 4.55 -8.86
CA VAL A 199 0.49 5.86 -9.40
C VAL A 199 1.13 5.71 -10.78
N LEU A 200 2.01 4.74 -10.96
CA LEU A 200 2.67 4.52 -12.25
C LEU A 200 1.70 4.10 -13.35
N HIS A 201 0.62 3.40 -13.01
CA HIS A 201 -0.34 2.86 -13.99
C HIS A 201 -1.56 3.74 -14.24
N HIS A 202 -2.02 4.51 -13.26
CA HIS A 202 -3.30 5.23 -13.31
C HIS A 202 -3.14 6.75 -13.13
N THR A 203 -3.36 7.52 -14.22
CA THR A 203 -3.14 8.99 -14.23
C THR A 203 -3.97 9.74 -13.20
N MET A 204 -5.25 9.39 -13.03
CA MET A 204 -6.12 10.08 -12.07
C MET A 204 -5.66 9.83 -10.63
N TYR A 205 -5.24 8.60 -10.32
CA TYR A 205 -4.69 8.23 -9.02
C TYR A 205 -3.37 8.94 -8.74
N ALA A 206 -2.47 9.04 -9.74
CA ALA A 206 -1.25 9.83 -9.64
C ALA A 206 -1.52 11.30 -9.35
N ARG A 207 -2.49 11.92 -10.05
CA ARG A 207 -2.88 13.31 -9.80
C ARG A 207 -3.51 13.50 -8.42
N TRP A 208 -4.32 12.54 -7.96
CA TRP A 208 -4.92 12.54 -6.63
C TRP A 208 -3.86 12.47 -5.54
N TRP A 209 -2.87 11.57 -5.67
CA TRP A 209 -1.73 11.49 -4.76
C TRP A 209 -0.88 12.76 -4.75
N ALA A 210 -0.61 13.35 -5.91
CA ALA A 210 0.07 14.64 -5.98
C ALA A 210 -0.68 15.73 -5.17
N ASP A 211 -2.01 15.67 -5.15
CA ASP A 211 -2.84 16.55 -4.33
C ASP A 211 -2.73 16.26 -2.83
N GLN A 212 -2.73 14.98 -2.46
CA GLN A 212 -2.57 14.54 -1.06
C GLN A 212 -1.25 15.05 -0.48
N ILE A 213 -0.17 14.94 -1.26
CA ILE A 213 1.17 15.41 -0.89
C ILE A 213 1.19 16.93 -0.78
N LYS A 214 0.66 17.63 -1.78
CA LYS A 214 0.64 19.10 -1.80
C LYS A 214 -0.09 19.68 -0.60
N ASN A 215 -1.19 19.05 -0.18
CA ASN A 215 -2.06 19.55 0.89
C ASN A 215 -1.74 18.95 2.27
N ASP A 216 -0.66 18.18 2.41
CA ASP A 216 -0.27 17.48 3.64
C ASP A 216 -1.46 16.76 4.31
N THR A 217 -2.18 15.96 3.51
CA THR A 217 -3.36 15.24 4.02
C THR A 217 -2.95 14.04 4.86
N ILE A 218 -3.94 13.37 5.46
CA ILE A 218 -3.69 12.17 6.28
C ILE A 218 -2.97 11.07 5.48
N TYR A 219 -3.30 10.90 4.20
CA TYR A 219 -2.65 9.90 3.32
C TYR A 219 -1.17 10.23 3.10
N ALA A 220 -0.84 11.50 2.97
CA ALA A 220 0.54 11.93 2.83
C ALA A 220 1.35 11.64 4.10
N ARG A 221 0.81 12.02 5.27
CA ARG A 221 1.46 11.79 6.56
C ARG A 221 1.60 10.31 6.92
N SER A 222 0.73 9.45 6.40
CA SER A 222 0.78 8.00 6.56
C SER A 222 1.93 7.33 5.79
N SER A 223 2.53 7.98 4.79
CA SER A 223 3.60 7.37 3.99
C SER A 223 4.99 7.74 4.56
N PRO A 224 5.76 6.78 5.10
CA PRO A 224 7.09 7.04 5.64
C PRO A 224 8.13 7.33 4.54
N TYR A 225 7.94 6.80 3.32
CA TYR A 225 8.83 7.02 2.17
C TYR A 225 8.16 7.84 1.06
N MET A 226 7.67 9.02 1.45
CA MET A 226 6.96 9.96 0.57
C MET A 226 7.70 10.24 -0.76
N TRP A 227 9.03 10.29 -0.72
CA TRP A 227 9.87 10.57 -1.87
C TRP A 227 9.77 9.51 -2.97
N ASP A 228 9.43 8.25 -2.65
CA ASP A 228 9.22 7.19 -3.63
C ASP A 228 7.91 7.39 -4.40
N ILE A 229 6.84 7.82 -3.72
CA ILE A 229 5.58 8.21 -4.36
C ILE A 229 5.79 9.44 -5.23
N GLN A 230 6.53 10.46 -4.76
CA GLN A 230 6.88 11.62 -5.57
C GLN A 230 7.68 11.23 -6.83
N ARG A 231 8.67 10.34 -6.68
CA ARG A 231 9.45 9.79 -7.81
C ARG A 231 8.53 9.11 -8.82
N ALA A 232 7.60 8.28 -8.38
CA ALA A 232 6.61 7.61 -9.22
C ALA A 232 5.68 8.59 -9.96
N ILE A 233 5.22 9.66 -9.30
CA ILE A 233 4.41 10.72 -9.93
C ILE A 233 5.22 11.42 -11.03
N MET A 234 6.49 11.75 -10.78
CA MET A 234 7.34 12.38 -11.80
C MET A 234 7.56 11.45 -13.00
N ALA A 235 7.82 10.16 -12.75
CA ALA A 235 7.92 9.16 -13.80
C ALA A 235 6.65 9.15 -14.67
N ARG A 236 5.47 9.08 -14.04
CA ARG A 236 4.19 9.05 -14.74
C ARG A 236 3.97 10.31 -15.59
N ARG A 237 4.34 11.49 -15.08
CA ARG A 237 4.24 12.76 -15.83
C ARG A 237 5.17 12.78 -17.05
N ILE A 238 6.40 12.29 -16.92
CA ILE A 238 7.33 12.13 -18.06
C ILE A 238 6.73 11.22 -19.12
N MET A 239 6.21 10.05 -18.73
CA MET A 239 5.56 9.10 -19.65
C MET A 239 4.33 9.68 -20.37
N LEU A 240 3.68 10.69 -19.79
CA LEU A 240 2.56 11.43 -20.39
C LEU A 240 3.01 12.62 -21.25
N ASN A 241 4.32 12.81 -21.42
CA ASN A 241 4.92 13.94 -22.14
C ASN A 241 4.63 15.31 -21.50
N ASP A 242 4.50 15.36 -20.17
CA ASP A 242 4.29 16.60 -19.43
C ASP A 242 5.61 17.29 -19.08
N ALA A 243 6.07 18.14 -19.99
CA ALA A 243 7.31 18.93 -19.86
C ALA A 243 7.25 20.00 -18.75
N SER A 244 6.06 20.37 -18.27
CA SER A 244 5.93 21.39 -17.21
C SER A 244 6.58 20.96 -15.89
N THR A 245 6.89 19.67 -15.74
CA THR A 245 7.64 19.12 -14.60
C THR A 245 9.07 19.63 -14.48
N PHE A 246 9.70 19.98 -15.60
CA PHE A 246 11.13 20.31 -15.65
C PHE A 246 11.46 21.49 -16.58
N GLU A 247 10.45 22.30 -16.93
CA GLU A 247 10.62 23.46 -17.83
C GLU A 247 11.75 24.40 -17.34
N ASP A 248 11.81 24.60 -16.02
CA ASP A 248 12.79 25.40 -15.28
C ASP A 248 13.94 24.56 -14.66
N GLY A 249 14.12 23.31 -15.12
CA GLY A 249 15.03 22.34 -14.53
C GLY A 249 14.35 21.41 -13.52
N TRP A 250 15.11 20.47 -12.96
CA TRP A 250 14.54 19.45 -12.07
C TRP A 250 14.11 20.04 -10.71
N PRO A 251 12.92 19.72 -10.18
CA PRO A 251 12.46 20.25 -8.90
C PRO A 251 13.40 19.89 -7.74
N PRO A 252 13.76 20.84 -6.86
CA PRO A 252 14.67 20.58 -5.74
C PRO A 252 14.02 19.63 -4.72
N GLY A 253 14.79 18.66 -4.24
CA GLY A 253 14.34 17.70 -3.22
C GLY A 253 13.46 16.55 -3.75
N VAL A 254 13.12 16.54 -5.04
CA VAL A 254 12.38 15.44 -5.66
C VAL A 254 13.37 14.44 -6.28
N PRO A 255 13.31 13.14 -5.97
CA PRO A 255 14.20 12.16 -6.60
C PRO A 255 13.93 12.00 -8.10
N MET A 256 14.99 11.90 -8.91
CA MET A 256 14.89 11.62 -10.34
C MET A 256 14.45 10.16 -10.58
N PRO A 257 13.34 9.92 -11.30
CA PRO A 257 12.89 8.57 -11.61
C PRO A 257 13.81 7.89 -12.61
N TYR A 258 14.02 6.59 -12.39
CA TYR A 258 14.81 5.77 -13.28
C TYR A 258 13.96 5.19 -14.43
N ILE A 259 12.86 4.53 -14.05
CA ILE A 259 11.92 3.90 -14.98
C ILE A 259 10.91 4.95 -15.45
N ILE A 260 11.21 5.58 -16.59
CA ILE A 260 10.40 6.66 -17.20
C ILE A 260 9.66 6.21 -18.48
N TRP A 261 9.58 4.90 -18.72
CA TRP A 261 9.11 4.30 -19.97
C TRP A 261 8.10 3.15 -19.76
N TRP A 262 7.70 2.87 -18.52
CA TRP A 262 6.75 1.82 -18.17
C TRP A 262 5.71 2.32 -17.16
N PRO A 263 4.40 2.07 -17.37
CA PRO A 263 3.80 1.24 -18.41
C PRO A 263 3.54 1.97 -19.75
N LEU A 264 3.81 3.27 -19.79
CA LEU A 264 3.62 4.10 -20.98
C LEU A 264 4.98 4.56 -21.52
N GLN A 265 5.06 4.70 -22.84
CA GLN A 265 6.26 5.15 -23.52
C GLN A 265 6.18 6.67 -23.79
N PRO A 266 7.13 7.49 -23.28
CA PRO A 266 7.23 8.88 -23.66
C PRO A 266 7.62 9.01 -25.14
N GLN A 267 7.30 10.13 -25.76
CA GLN A 267 7.70 10.43 -27.13
C GLN A 267 9.20 10.76 -27.22
N SER A 268 9.78 10.56 -28.40
CA SER A 268 11.19 10.86 -28.70
C SER A 268 11.57 12.30 -28.36
N ASP A 269 10.69 13.25 -28.65
CA ASP A 269 10.94 14.68 -28.47
C ASP A 269 10.95 15.05 -26.98
N MET A 270 10.12 14.37 -26.18
CA MET A 270 10.08 14.52 -24.74
C MET A 270 11.39 14.06 -24.09
N LEU A 271 11.93 12.90 -24.50
CA LEU A 271 13.22 12.41 -24.00
C LEU A 271 14.36 13.34 -24.38
N SER A 272 14.36 13.86 -25.61
CA SER A 272 15.35 14.83 -26.09
C SER A 272 15.30 16.13 -25.28
N LEU A 273 14.10 16.63 -25.02
CA LEU A 273 13.89 17.83 -24.20
C LEU A 273 14.31 17.61 -22.75
N LEU A 274 13.95 16.47 -22.15
CA LEU A 274 14.31 16.13 -20.78
C LEU A 274 15.84 16.07 -20.61
N ALA A 275 16.55 15.39 -21.51
CA ALA A 275 18.01 15.31 -21.47
C ALA A 275 18.71 16.66 -21.71
N MET A 276 18.08 17.57 -22.45
CA MET A 276 18.57 18.93 -22.66
C MET A 276 18.40 19.79 -21.40
N LYS A 277 17.23 19.72 -20.76
CA LYS A 277 16.86 20.52 -19.59
C LYS A 277 17.42 19.97 -18.28
N VAL A 278 17.61 18.66 -18.20
CA VAL A 278 18.08 17.92 -17.03
C VAL A 278 19.18 16.93 -17.48
N PRO A 279 20.41 17.41 -17.72
CA PRO A 279 21.51 16.57 -18.22
C PRO A 279 21.84 15.36 -17.32
N GLU A 280 21.55 15.45 -16.03
CA GLU A 280 21.72 14.36 -15.06
C GLU A 280 20.84 13.14 -15.39
N MET A 281 19.73 13.34 -16.10
CA MET A 281 18.82 12.27 -16.53
C MET A 281 19.16 11.67 -17.90
N LYS A 282 20.31 12.01 -18.50
CA LYS A 282 20.71 11.50 -19.82
C LYS A 282 20.73 9.97 -19.91
N ARG A 283 21.20 9.28 -18.86
CA ARG A 283 21.25 7.81 -18.83
C ARG A 283 19.84 7.21 -18.87
N GLN A 284 18.92 7.76 -18.10
CA GLN A 284 17.52 7.35 -18.03
C GLN A 284 16.83 7.59 -19.39
N CYS A 285 17.10 8.75 -20.02
CA CYS A 285 16.61 9.05 -21.36
C CYS A 285 17.15 8.07 -22.42
N ALA A 286 18.44 7.72 -22.34
CA ALA A 286 19.05 6.73 -23.22
C ALA A 286 18.44 5.33 -22.99
N GLY A 287 18.24 4.91 -21.75
CA GLY A 287 17.56 3.65 -21.41
C GLY A 287 16.13 3.59 -21.96
N ALA A 288 15.37 4.69 -21.81
CA ALA A 288 14.03 4.80 -22.40
C ALA A 288 14.07 4.75 -23.93
N ALA A 289 15.03 5.43 -24.57
CA ALA A 289 15.19 5.41 -26.02
C ALA A 289 15.54 4.01 -26.56
N ILE A 290 16.37 3.24 -25.86
CA ILE A 290 16.67 1.85 -26.20
C ILE A 290 15.37 1.00 -26.21
N ILE A 291 14.56 1.13 -25.16
CA ILE A 291 13.35 0.32 -25.00
C ILE A 291 12.25 0.71 -25.98
N CYS A 292 12.12 2.00 -26.27
CA CYS A 292 11.13 2.51 -27.23
C CYS A 292 11.62 2.43 -28.69
N ASP A 293 12.83 1.90 -28.92
CA ASP A 293 13.50 1.82 -30.23
C ASP A 293 13.67 3.18 -30.94
N TYR A 294 14.09 4.20 -30.19
CA TYR A 294 14.35 5.55 -30.70
C TYR A 294 15.84 5.77 -31.00
N GLU A 295 16.31 5.11 -32.05
CA GLU A 295 17.73 5.10 -32.45
C GLU A 295 18.33 6.51 -32.60
N ASN A 296 17.59 7.43 -33.22
CA ASN A 296 18.03 8.80 -33.43
C ASN A 296 18.22 9.56 -32.11
N VAL A 297 17.32 9.36 -31.14
CA VAL A 297 17.42 9.97 -29.81
C VAL A 297 18.63 9.39 -29.09
N TYR A 298 18.75 8.05 -29.04
CA TYR A 298 19.88 7.38 -28.41
C TYR A 298 21.23 7.85 -28.98
N LYS A 299 21.35 7.92 -30.32
CA LYS A 299 22.56 8.45 -30.99
C LYS A 299 22.82 9.91 -30.65
N GLY A 300 21.78 10.74 -30.65
CA GLY A 300 21.88 12.16 -30.33
C GLY A 300 22.25 12.45 -28.87
N LEU A 301 21.85 11.56 -27.94
CA LEU A 301 22.23 11.65 -26.53
C LEU A 301 23.70 11.30 -26.28
N ASP A 302 24.31 10.54 -27.19
CA ASP A 302 25.68 10.04 -27.14
C ASP A 302 26.06 9.46 -25.75
N PRO A 303 25.32 8.45 -25.25
CA PRO A 303 25.51 7.98 -23.89
C PRO A 303 26.87 7.30 -23.68
N GLU A 304 27.43 7.48 -22.49
CA GLU A 304 28.59 6.72 -22.02
C GLU A 304 28.27 5.22 -21.95
N PRO A 305 29.21 4.33 -22.32
CA PRO A 305 29.01 2.91 -22.15
C PRO A 305 28.83 2.60 -20.66
N SER A 306 27.83 1.81 -20.34
CA SER A 306 27.60 1.38 -18.96
C SER A 306 26.94 0.01 -18.94
N TRP A 307 27.24 -0.74 -17.88
CA TRP A 307 26.54 -1.99 -17.58
C TRP A 307 25.03 -1.85 -17.66
N HIS A 308 24.51 -0.75 -17.11
CA HIS A 308 23.09 -0.45 -17.12
C HIS A 308 22.52 -0.44 -18.56
N LEU A 309 23.05 0.42 -19.43
CA LEU A 309 22.51 0.57 -20.79
C LEU A 309 22.70 -0.69 -21.63
N TRP A 310 23.84 -1.38 -21.47
CA TRP A 310 24.07 -2.67 -22.09
C TRP A 310 23.05 -3.71 -21.63
N LYS A 311 22.72 -3.75 -20.33
CA LYS A 311 21.73 -4.67 -19.79
C LYS A 311 20.32 -4.34 -20.26
N VAL A 312 19.93 -3.06 -20.28
CA VAL A 312 18.64 -2.65 -20.88
C VAL A 312 18.54 -3.13 -22.32
N ALA A 313 19.58 -2.88 -23.11
CA ALA A 313 19.62 -3.26 -24.51
C ALA A 313 19.58 -4.79 -24.70
N SER A 314 20.24 -5.54 -23.84
CA SER A 314 20.32 -7.00 -23.95
C SER A 314 19.01 -7.70 -23.60
N GLU A 315 18.26 -7.16 -22.64
CA GLU A 315 17.11 -7.84 -22.04
C GLU A 315 15.76 -7.33 -22.55
N PHE A 316 15.67 -6.04 -22.86
CA PHE A 316 14.39 -5.39 -23.19
C PHE A 316 14.32 -4.88 -24.62
N ALA A 317 15.45 -4.62 -25.29
CA ALA A 317 15.42 -4.14 -26.67
C ALA A 317 15.26 -5.29 -27.66
N ALA A 318 14.34 -5.15 -28.61
CA ALA A 318 14.22 -6.08 -29.73
C ALA A 318 15.35 -5.87 -30.77
N ASN A 319 15.90 -4.66 -30.84
CA ASN A 319 16.92 -4.25 -31.80
C ASN A 319 18.33 -4.48 -31.22
N SER A 320 19.13 -5.33 -31.88
CA SER A 320 20.47 -5.67 -31.41
C SER A 320 21.48 -4.51 -31.51
N PHE A 321 21.16 -3.48 -32.30
CA PHE A 321 21.99 -2.29 -32.48
C PHE A 321 22.45 -1.68 -31.15
N TYR A 322 21.54 -1.49 -30.19
CA TYR A 322 21.87 -0.81 -28.94
C TYR A 322 22.88 -1.59 -28.10
N ARG A 323 22.74 -2.93 -28.07
CA ARG A 323 23.67 -3.80 -27.32
C ARG A 323 25.04 -3.77 -27.98
N GLU A 324 25.09 -3.96 -29.29
CA GLU A 324 26.33 -3.95 -30.07
C GLU A 324 27.05 -2.59 -29.97
N ASP A 325 26.30 -1.49 -29.96
CA ASP A 325 26.86 -0.15 -29.80
C ASP A 325 27.43 0.09 -28.39
N GLN A 326 26.77 -0.39 -27.34
CA GLN A 326 27.30 -0.34 -25.97
C GLN A 326 28.59 -1.15 -25.82
N GLU A 327 28.65 -2.36 -26.39
CA GLU A 327 29.87 -3.17 -26.42
C GLU A 327 31.01 -2.50 -27.20
N ARG A 328 30.68 -1.88 -28.35
CA ARG A 328 31.65 -1.11 -29.14
C ARG A 328 32.20 0.07 -28.36
N ARG A 329 31.34 0.89 -27.75
CA ARG A 329 31.73 2.03 -26.90
C ARG A 329 32.55 1.58 -25.68
N GLY A 330 32.18 0.47 -25.06
CA GLY A 330 32.93 -0.14 -23.95
C GLY A 330 34.37 -0.49 -24.36
N ARG A 331 34.55 -1.19 -25.49
CA ARG A 331 35.89 -1.50 -26.04
C ARG A 331 36.70 -0.24 -26.37
N GLU A 332 36.07 0.79 -26.92
CA GLU A 332 36.75 2.05 -27.27
C GLU A 332 37.22 2.84 -26.05
N LYS A 333 36.52 2.71 -24.91
CA LYS A 333 36.80 3.44 -23.67
C LYS A 333 37.44 2.59 -22.57
N ASP A 334 37.79 1.34 -22.86
CA ASP A 334 38.33 0.36 -21.90
C ASP A 334 37.41 0.17 -20.67
N ILE A 335 36.10 0.12 -20.92
CA ILE A 335 35.05 -0.11 -19.92
C ILE A 335 34.44 -1.48 -20.19
N ASP A 336 34.50 -2.37 -19.20
CA ASP A 336 33.74 -3.62 -19.21
C ASP A 336 32.26 -3.31 -18.94
N VAL A 337 31.43 -3.45 -19.97
CA VAL A 337 29.99 -3.24 -19.88
C VAL A 337 29.24 -4.47 -19.35
N GLU A 338 29.92 -5.60 -19.15
CA GLU A 338 29.33 -6.81 -18.58
C GLU A 338 29.56 -6.91 -17.06
N ASP A 339 30.44 -6.07 -16.49
CA ASP A 339 30.74 -6.02 -15.06
C ASP A 339 29.53 -5.58 -14.23
N ASP A 340 28.97 -6.52 -13.45
CA ASP A 340 27.80 -6.36 -12.60
C ASP A 340 28.14 -5.97 -11.16
N ALA A 341 29.40 -5.64 -10.85
CA ALA A 341 29.86 -5.28 -9.52
C ALA A 341 29.08 -4.13 -8.86
N PHE A 342 28.37 -3.31 -9.66
CA PHE A 342 27.51 -2.21 -9.21
C PHE A 342 26.05 -2.37 -9.66
N MET A 343 25.47 -3.55 -9.45
CA MET A 343 24.04 -3.79 -9.68
C MET A 343 23.18 -2.74 -8.94
N GLU A 344 22.57 -1.82 -9.69
CA GLU A 344 21.70 -0.79 -9.14
C GLU A 344 20.27 -1.34 -8.89
N SER A 345 19.65 -0.95 -7.77
CA SER A 345 18.36 -1.47 -7.29
C SER A 345 17.15 -1.14 -8.18
N TYR A 346 17.30 -0.26 -9.18
CA TYR A 346 16.21 0.31 -9.99
C TYR A 346 15.41 -0.71 -10.79
N TYR A 347 16.01 -1.86 -11.13
CA TYR A 347 15.28 -2.87 -11.89
C TYR A 347 14.43 -3.80 -11.03
N SER A 348 14.79 -3.97 -9.76
CA SER A 348 13.88 -4.57 -8.78
C SER A 348 12.61 -3.72 -8.69
N GLU A 349 12.74 -2.38 -8.73
CA GLU A 349 11.59 -1.46 -8.77
C GLU A 349 10.74 -1.67 -10.04
N LEU A 350 11.37 -1.79 -11.22
CA LEU A 350 10.62 -2.11 -12.46
C LEU A 350 9.80 -3.39 -12.30
N MET A 351 10.43 -4.47 -11.82
CA MET A 351 9.78 -5.78 -11.69
C MET A 351 8.64 -5.75 -10.66
N GLN A 352 8.75 -4.95 -9.59
CA GLN A 352 7.67 -4.75 -8.61
C GLN A 352 6.44 -4.06 -9.22
N THR A 353 6.62 -3.29 -10.29
CA THR A 353 5.53 -2.57 -10.97
C THR A 353 4.94 -3.36 -12.15
N ARG A 354 5.53 -4.52 -12.48
CA ARG A 354 5.00 -5.44 -13.49
C ARG A 354 4.03 -6.40 -12.83
N GLU A 355 2.89 -6.58 -13.48
CA GLU A 355 1.95 -7.61 -13.11
C GLU A 355 2.47 -8.95 -13.60
N ILE A 356 2.69 -9.89 -12.69
CA ILE A 356 3.15 -11.23 -13.02
C ILE A 356 2.12 -12.21 -12.50
N THR A 357 1.51 -12.94 -13.44
CA THR A 357 0.60 -14.02 -13.11
C THR A 357 1.41 -15.17 -12.52
N VAL A 358 1.16 -15.47 -11.25
CA VAL A 358 1.69 -16.66 -10.60
C VAL A 358 0.62 -17.74 -10.67
N LEU A 359 0.96 -18.88 -11.25
CA LEU A 359 0.08 -20.05 -11.24
C LEU A 359 0.14 -20.64 -9.83
N GLU A 360 -0.90 -20.42 -9.04
CA GLU A 360 -1.05 -21.03 -7.72
C GLU A 360 -1.92 -22.29 -7.82
N GLU A 361 -1.34 -23.44 -7.46
CA GLU A 361 -2.09 -24.67 -7.21
C GLU A 361 -2.72 -24.57 -5.81
N GLY A 362 -3.95 -24.05 -5.71
CA GLY A 362 -4.76 -24.19 -4.48
C GLY A 362 -5.50 -22.93 -4.04
N GLY A 363 -6.64 -22.64 -4.67
CA GLY A 363 -7.53 -21.54 -4.31
C GLY A 363 -8.62 -21.94 -3.32
N GLU A 364 -8.30 -22.10 -2.04
CA GLU A 364 -9.36 -22.13 -1.00
C GLU A 364 -9.28 -20.96 -0.02
N LYS A 365 -8.10 -20.36 0.20
CA LYS A 365 -7.93 -19.30 1.21
C LYS A 365 -7.25 -18.08 0.60
N ILE A 366 -7.86 -16.92 0.79
CA ILE A 366 -7.31 -15.64 0.38
C ILE A 366 -6.71 -14.99 1.61
N THR A 367 -5.42 -14.70 1.58
CA THR A 367 -4.72 -13.98 2.64
C THR A 367 -5.20 -12.53 2.70
N ASP A 368 -5.35 -11.93 3.90
CA ASP A 368 -5.64 -10.49 4.04
C ASP A 368 -4.37 -9.65 3.79
N SER A 369 -3.67 -9.93 2.69
CA SER A 369 -2.55 -9.15 2.19
C SER A 369 -2.25 -9.59 0.75
N VAL A 370 -1.74 -8.70 -0.09
CA VAL A 370 -1.09 -9.12 -1.34
C VAL A 370 0.19 -9.90 -0.99
N GLU A 371 0.58 -10.81 -1.87
CA GLU A 371 1.74 -11.66 -1.64
C GLU A 371 2.96 -11.16 -2.40
N LYS A 372 4.16 -11.42 -1.86
CA LYS A 372 5.42 -11.25 -2.59
C LYS A 372 5.92 -12.60 -3.04
N HIS A 373 6.11 -12.75 -4.34
CA HIS A 373 6.63 -13.98 -4.94
C HIS A 373 8.05 -13.78 -5.41
N LYS A 374 8.92 -14.73 -5.07
CA LYS A 374 10.33 -14.70 -5.45
C LYS A 374 10.47 -15.31 -6.84
N LEU A 375 10.62 -14.47 -7.85
CA LEU A 375 10.85 -14.90 -9.21
C LEU A 375 12.34 -15.00 -9.50
N ARG A 376 12.76 -16.14 -10.04
CA ARG A 376 14.09 -16.23 -10.64
C ARG A 376 14.09 -15.48 -11.95
N THR A 377 14.97 -14.51 -12.04
CA THR A 377 15.21 -13.77 -13.27
C THR A 377 16.61 -14.09 -13.73
N ASN A 378 16.79 -14.15 -15.05
CA ASN A 378 18.13 -14.21 -15.65
C ASN A 378 18.96 -12.94 -15.37
N MET A 379 18.31 -11.89 -14.83
CA MET A 379 18.90 -10.58 -14.56
C MET A 379 19.45 -10.42 -13.14
N TYR A 380 18.83 -11.02 -12.11
CA TYR A 380 19.10 -10.68 -10.68
C TYR A 380 19.24 -11.92 -9.78
N GLY A 381 19.24 -13.13 -10.37
CA GLY A 381 19.13 -14.39 -9.64
C GLY A 381 17.72 -14.60 -9.07
N SER A 382 17.22 -13.66 -8.26
CA SER A 382 15.85 -13.64 -7.77
C SER A 382 15.35 -12.24 -7.39
N VAL A 383 14.13 -11.88 -7.79
CA VAL A 383 13.45 -10.64 -7.41
C VAL A 383 12.12 -10.96 -6.75
N GLU A 384 11.75 -10.21 -5.72
CA GLU A 384 10.41 -10.24 -5.14
C GLU A 384 9.48 -9.33 -5.93
N VAL A 385 8.37 -9.89 -6.40
CA VAL A 385 7.33 -9.15 -7.12
C VAL A 385 6.00 -9.26 -6.39
N LEU A 386 5.16 -8.24 -6.55
CA LEU A 386 3.80 -8.28 -6.04
C LEU A 386 2.98 -9.30 -6.86
N SER A 387 2.25 -10.16 -6.17
CA SER A 387 1.22 -11.02 -6.75
C SER A 387 -0.13 -10.65 -6.18
N THR A 388 -1.05 -10.32 -7.08
CA THR A 388 -2.48 -10.16 -6.81
C THR A 388 -3.28 -11.35 -7.33
N SER A 389 -2.61 -12.42 -7.78
CA SER A 389 -3.20 -13.52 -8.55
C SER A 389 -4.35 -14.21 -7.81
N ALA A 390 -4.18 -14.54 -6.52
CA ALA A 390 -5.23 -15.14 -5.70
C ALA A 390 -6.49 -14.27 -5.62
N GLY A 391 -6.32 -12.97 -5.33
CA GLY A 391 -7.42 -12.01 -5.28
C GLY A 391 -8.10 -11.85 -6.65
N GLN A 392 -7.32 -11.82 -7.73
CA GLN A 392 -7.84 -11.70 -9.09
C GLN A 392 -8.62 -12.94 -9.53
N LEU A 393 -8.12 -14.15 -9.25
CA LEU A 393 -8.83 -15.40 -9.52
C LEU A 393 -10.17 -15.42 -8.77
N ARG A 394 -10.16 -14.97 -7.51
CA ARG A 394 -11.38 -14.95 -6.70
C ARG A 394 -12.48 -14.09 -7.29
N ILE A 395 -12.14 -12.95 -7.90
CA ILE A 395 -13.12 -12.05 -8.54
C ILE A 395 -13.95 -12.79 -9.59
N TRP A 396 -13.39 -13.81 -10.24
CA TRP A 396 -14.05 -14.60 -11.28
C TRP A 396 -14.76 -15.87 -10.77
N GLU A 397 -14.55 -16.26 -9.51
CA GLU A 397 -15.17 -17.47 -8.97
C GLU A 397 -16.70 -17.40 -8.98
N GLY A 398 -17.34 -18.51 -9.34
CA GLY A 398 -18.81 -18.60 -9.43
C GLY A 398 -19.41 -17.93 -10.67
N ILE A 399 -18.64 -17.15 -11.44
CA ILE A 399 -19.05 -16.68 -12.77
C ILE A 399 -18.81 -17.85 -13.74
N GLY A 400 -19.83 -18.71 -13.87
CA GLY A 400 -19.85 -19.78 -14.87
C GLY A 400 -19.72 -19.24 -16.30
N LYS A 401 -19.80 -20.12 -17.31
CA LYS A 401 -19.77 -19.68 -18.71
C LYS A 401 -20.87 -18.65 -18.96
N VAL A 402 -20.49 -17.44 -19.35
CA VAL A 402 -21.42 -16.42 -19.84
C VAL A 402 -22.20 -17.08 -20.99
N SER A 403 -23.48 -17.35 -20.76
CA SER A 403 -24.31 -17.94 -21.80
C SER A 403 -24.38 -16.93 -22.95
N PRO A 404 -24.14 -17.35 -24.20
CA PRO A 404 -24.23 -16.43 -25.32
C PRO A 404 -25.64 -15.82 -25.33
N VAL A 405 -25.69 -14.49 -25.42
CA VAL A 405 -26.95 -13.76 -25.56
C VAL A 405 -27.66 -14.32 -26.79
N SER A 406 -28.89 -14.79 -26.59
CA SER A 406 -29.75 -15.38 -27.63
C SER A 406 -30.23 -14.34 -28.62
#